data_AF-A0A817VCM1-F1
#
_entry.id   AF-A0A817VCM1-F1
#
_cell.length_a   1.000
_cell.length_b   1.000
_cell.length_c   1.000
_cell.angle_alpha   90.00
_cell.angle_beta   90.00
_cell.angle_gamma   90.00
#
_symmetry.space_group_name_H-M   'P 1'
#
loop_
_entity.id
_entity.type
_entity.pdbx_description
1 polymer ?
#
loop_
_entity_poly.entity_id
_entity_poly.type
_entity_poly.pdbx_seq_one_letter_code
_entity_poly.pdbx_strand_id
1 'polypeptide(L)'
;MPQGAHFTSEIKEIYFRVIDFVESEKNGPRIPMNNSTARILTMLGISESSLFNLKKEMKTIRESRDAQVKQEEEKRLRTRSASQIQPTNISHEKQNILTWSTTYEMNTIQPKALRKIPGRPSIQLSEEADDEIRFQFHLLLAEKIYPTIAILLERLLSAHKDFPVRSETTFRRHIHRLGFTYQMTSKIDECAQEFDVQIVRLPVRHCSLNPIELAWAALKDYIRKNNTNFTMSSVYELAAEFIAGFDDKAAQDAIRHAKKLEMTYKTADNFVENIVEPQLIDDVSDTEIDNLSDDSDDSTDI
;
A
#
# COMPACT_ATOMS: atom_id res chain seq x y z
N MET A 1 -37.11 14.81 -13.42
CA MET A 1 -36.23 13.74 -12.90
C MET A 1 -34.97 13.71 -13.75
N PRO A 2 -33.75 13.63 -13.18
CA PRO A 2 -32.55 13.53 -13.99
C PRO A 2 -32.58 12.20 -14.75
N GLN A 3 -32.62 12.28 -16.09
CA GLN A 3 -32.63 11.09 -16.94
C GLN A 3 -31.22 10.50 -16.98
N GLY A 4 -31.08 9.25 -16.50
CA GLY A 4 -29.86 8.46 -16.68
C GLY A 4 -29.80 7.87 -18.07
N ALA A 5 -28.61 7.46 -18.51
CA ALA A 5 -28.43 6.81 -19.80
C ALA A 5 -29.08 5.41 -19.82
N HIS A 6 -29.60 5.01 -20.99
CA HIS A 6 -30.10 3.66 -21.22
C HIS A 6 -28.98 2.76 -21.76
N PHE A 7 -28.79 1.59 -21.15
CA PHE A 7 -27.76 0.62 -21.52
C PHE A 7 -28.40 -0.67 -22.06
N THR A 8 -27.70 -1.37 -22.95
CA THR A 8 -28.14 -2.69 -23.43
C THR A 8 -27.96 -3.75 -22.34
N SER A 9 -28.64 -4.90 -22.48
CA SER A 9 -28.63 -5.98 -21.48
C SER A 9 -27.22 -6.55 -21.25
N GLU A 10 -26.40 -6.65 -22.29
CA GLU A 10 -25.04 -7.18 -22.25
C GLU A 10 -24.10 -6.23 -21.46
N ILE A 11 -24.24 -4.93 -21.69
CA ILE A 11 -23.45 -3.91 -20.99
C ILE A 11 -23.88 -3.82 -19.51
N LYS A 12 -25.17 -3.95 -19.22
CA LYS A 12 -25.68 -3.99 -17.85
C LYS A 12 -25.07 -5.13 -17.05
N GLU A 13 -24.88 -6.30 -17.65
CA GLU A 13 -24.26 -7.44 -16.95
C GLU A 13 -22.82 -7.12 -16.52
N ILE A 14 -22.03 -6.48 -17.39
CA ILE A 14 -20.66 -6.05 -17.07
C ILE A 14 -20.70 -5.02 -15.93
N TYR A 15 -21.61 -4.04 -16.00
CA TYR A 15 -21.74 -3.02 -14.98
C TYR A 15 -22.16 -3.59 -13.63
N PHE A 16 -23.07 -4.56 -13.60
CA PHE A 16 -23.46 -5.26 -12.38
C PHE A 16 -22.27 -6.00 -11.74
N ARG A 17 -21.42 -6.65 -12.54
CA ARG A 17 -20.21 -7.32 -12.03
C ARG A 17 -19.22 -6.34 -11.41
N VAL A 18 -18.99 -5.18 -12.05
CA VAL A 18 -18.10 -4.14 -11.53
C VAL A 18 -18.65 -3.52 -10.25
N ILE A 19 -19.96 -3.26 -10.20
CA ILE A 19 -20.63 -2.75 -9.00
C ILE A 19 -20.47 -3.75 -7.84
N ASP A 20 -20.73 -5.04 -8.08
CA ASP A 20 -20.60 -6.10 -7.07
C ASP A 20 -19.18 -6.25 -6.54
N PHE A 21 -18.20 -6.22 -7.45
CA PHE A 21 -16.79 -6.27 -7.09
C PHE A 21 -16.44 -5.14 -6.12
N VAL A 22 -16.74 -3.88 -6.49
CA VAL A 22 -16.39 -2.71 -5.67
C VAL A 22 -17.19 -2.66 -4.36
N GLU A 23 -18.43 -3.16 -4.33
CA GLU A 23 -19.21 -3.21 -3.10
C GLU A 23 -18.78 -4.34 -2.15
N SER A 24 -18.30 -5.48 -2.66
CA SER A 24 -17.76 -6.57 -1.85
C SER A 24 -16.50 -6.17 -1.07
N GLU A 25 -15.70 -5.23 -1.62
CA GLU A 25 -14.52 -4.67 -0.95
C GLU A 25 -14.85 -3.90 0.34
N LYS A 26 -16.09 -3.41 0.51
CA LYS A 26 -16.51 -2.69 1.73
C LYS A 26 -16.44 -3.55 3.00
N ASN A 27 -16.55 -4.88 2.84
CA ASN A 27 -16.54 -5.84 3.95
C ASN A 27 -15.17 -6.54 4.10
N GLY A 28 -14.17 -6.19 3.28
CA GLY A 28 -12.82 -6.74 3.30
C GLY A 28 -11.85 -6.00 4.23
N PRO A 29 -10.55 -6.39 4.27
CA PRO A 29 -9.55 -5.75 5.10
C PRO A 29 -9.52 -4.24 4.86
N ARG A 30 -9.46 -3.50 5.96
CA ARG A 30 -9.72 -2.05 6.12
C ARG A 30 -8.76 -1.17 5.32
N ILE A 31 -8.89 -1.13 4.00
CA ILE A 31 -8.42 0.01 3.21
C ILE A 31 -9.41 1.15 3.49
N PRO A 32 -8.96 2.33 3.92
CA PRO A 32 -9.83 3.49 4.09
C PRO A 32 -10.23 4.02 2.71
N MET A 33 -11.12 3.31 2.04
CA MET A 33 -11.61 3.62 0.70
C MET A 33 -12.76 4.62 0.83
N ASN A 34 -12.43 5.87 1.11
CA ASN A 34 -13.41 6.94 1.01
C ASN A 34 -13.93 7.01 -0.44
N ASN A 35 -15.23 6.80 -0.59
CA ASN A 35 -16.02 7.00 -1.80
C ASN A 35 -16.01 5.87 -2.86
N SER A 36 -16.53 4.69 -2.50
CA SER A 36 -16.85 3.60 -3.44
C SER A 36 -17.72 4.05 -4.62
N THR A 37 -18.60 5.03 -4.40
CA THR A 37 -19.48 5.57 -5.44
C THR A 37 -18.66 6.29 -6.50
N ALA A 38 -17.77 7.22 -6.11
CA ALA A 38 -16.88 7.91 -7.05
C ALA A 38 -16.03 6.94 -7.88
N ARG A 39 -15.52 5.86 -7.27
CA ARG A 39 -14.76 4.83 -8.01
C ARG A 39 -15.59 4.15 -9.09
N ILE A 40 -16.84 3.79 -8.80
CA ILE A 40 -17.72 3.16 -9.79
C ILE A 40 -18.01 4.13 -10.94
N LEU A 41 -18.26 5.41 -10.64
CA LEU A 41 -18.46 6.44 -11.66
C LEU A 41 -17.24 6.57 -12.57
N THR A 42 -16.04 6.61 -12.00
CA THR A 42 -14.78 6.70 -12.75
C THR A 42 -14.52 5.44 -13.58
N MET A 43 -14.72 4.24 -13.01
CA MET A 43 -14.47 2.97 -13.69
C MET A 43 -15.41 2.73 -14.88
N LEU A 44 -16.67 3.13 -14.75
CA LEU A 44 -17.69 2.91 -15.79
C LEU A 44 -17.87 4.13 -16.70
N GLY A 45 -17.32 5.29 -16.33
CA GLY A 45 -17.49 6.55 -17.06
C GLY A 45 -18.94 7.04 -17.09
N ILE A 46 -19.74 6.71 -16.06
CA ILE A 46 -21.18 7.01 -16.01
C ILE A 46 -21.52 8.08 -14.97
N SER A 47 -22.66 8.75 -15.15
CA SER A 47 -23.19 9.71 -14.18
C SER A 47 -23.78 9.05 -12.94
N GLU A 48 -23.87 9.80 -11.84
CA GLU A 48 -24.50 9.34 -10.59
C GLU A 48 -25.94 8.88 -10.77
N SER A 49 -26.71 9.59 -11.59
CA SER A 49 -28.09 9.23 -11.92
C SER A 49 -28.18 7.89 -12.63
N SER A 50 -27.26 7.60 -13.56
CA SER A 50 -27.18 6.32 -14.25
C SER A 50 -26.81 5.19 -13.29
N LEU A 51 -25.85 5.42 -12.39
CA LEU A 51 -25.46 4.46 -11.37
C LEU A 51 -26.60 4.17 -10.39
N PHE A 52 -27.36 5.18 -9.98
CA PHE A 52 -28.52 5.03 -9.11
C PHE A 52 -29.60 4.14 -9.76
N ASN A 53 -29.91 4.37 -11.03
CA ASN A 53 -30.88 3.58 -11.79
C ASN A 53 -30.42 2.12 -11.93
N LEU A 54 -29.14 1.90 -12.25
CA LEU A 54 -28.55 0.57 -12.34
C LEU A 54 -28.62 -0.19 -11.00
N LYS A 55 -28.28 0.46 -9.89
CA LYS A 55 -28.40 -0.16 -8.55
C LYS A 55 -29.84 -0.53 -8.21
N LYS A 56 -30.82 0.32 -8.56
CA LYS A 56 -32.24 0.04 -8.36
C LYS A 56 -32.72 -1.14 -9.21
N GLU A 57 -32.31 -1.21 -10.47
CA GLU A 57 -32.63 -2.31 -11.38
C GLU A 57 -32.03 -3.63 -10.87
N MET A 58 -30.75 -3.60 -10.50
CA MET A 58 -30.03 -4.74 -9.93
C MET A 58 -30.67 -5.30 -8.66
N LYS A 59 -31.11 -4.43 -7.76
CA LYS A 59 -31.84 -4.83 -6.54
C LYS A 59 -33.16 -5.53 -6.87
N THR A 60 -33.94 -4.97 -7.80
CA THR A 60 -35.21 -5.57 -8.25
C THR A 60 -35.00 -6.95 -8.88
N ILE A 61 -33.95 -7.12 -9.67
CA ILE A 61 -33.59 -8.41 -10.29
C ILE A 61 -33.23 -9.45 -9.24
N ARG A 62 -32.46 -9.08 -8.21
CA ARG A 62 -32.10 -9.96 -7.10
C ARG A 62 -33.32 -10.41 -6.30
N GLU A 63 -34.16 -9.47 -5.91
CA GLU A 63 -35.40 -9.77 -5.17
C GLU A 63 -36.32 -10.70 -5.98
N SER A 64 -36.41 -10.50 -7.29
CA SER A 64 -37.17 -11.37 -8.20
C SER A 64 -36.57 -12.78 -8.27
N ARG A 65 -35.24 -12.90 -8.34
CA ARG A 65 -34.51 -14.18 -8.36
C ARG A 65 -34.66 -14.94 -7.05
N ASP A 66 -34.51 -14.27 -5.92
CA ASP A 66 -34.65 -14.87 -4.59
C ASP A 66 -36.08 -15.33 -4.33
N ALA A 67 -37.08 -14.59 -4.81
CA ALA A 67 -38.48 -15.01 -4.76
C ALA A 67 -38.75 -16.27 -5.62
N GLN A 68 -38.14 -16.36 -6.81
CA GLN A 68 -38.23 -17.57 -7.65
C GLN A 68 -37.59 -18.78 -6.99
N VAL A 69 -36.40 -18.63 -6.41
CA VAL A 69 -35.71 -19.71 -5.69
C VAL A 69 -36.56 -20.20 -4.51
N LYS A 70 -37.11 -19.29 -3.70
CA LYS A 70 -38.01 -19.65 -2.60
C LYS A 70 -39.26 -20.39 -3.07
N GLN A 71 -39.90 -19.93 -4.16
CA GLN A 71 -41.07 -20.62 -4.72
C GLN A 71 -40.71 -22.01 -5.27
N GLU A 72 -39.53 -22.18 -5.85
CA GLU A 72 -39.06 -23.47 -6.34
C GLU A 72 -38.73 -24.44 -5.19
N GLU A 73 -38.08 -23.95 -4.14
CA GLU A 73 -37.81 -24.72 -2.92
C GLU A 73 -39.11 -25.15 -2.22
N GLU A 74 -40.08 -24.24 -2.08
CA GLU A 74 -41.40 -24.57 -1.53
C GLU A 74 -42.15 -25.61 -2.38
N LYS A 75 -42.06 -25.52 -3.71
CA LYS A 75 -42.62 -26.54 -4.62
C LYS A 75 -41.92 -27.88 -4.40
N ARG A 76 -40.59 -27.92 -4.35
CA ARG A 76 -39.80 -29.15 -4.11
C ARG A 76 -40.14 -29.80 -2.75
N LEU A 77 -40.32 -29.00 -1.70
CA LEU A 77 -40.73 -29.47 -0.37
C LEU A 77 -42.15 -30.06 -0.37
N ARG A 78 -43.08 -29.47 -1.12
CA ARG A 78 -44.44 -30.00 -1.30
C ARG A 78 -44.45 -31.32 -2.09
N THR A 79 -43.65 -31.45 -3.15
CA THR A 79 -43.56 -32.69 -3.93
C THR A 79 -42.93 -33.83 -3.12
N ARG A 80 -41.93 -33.51 -2.29
CA ARG A 80 -41.25 -34.45 -1.39
C ARG A 80 -42.14 -34.93 -0.24
N SER A 81 -43.07 -34.09 0.22
CA SER A 81 -44.07 -34.45 1.24
C SER A 81 -45.20 -35.34 0.69
N ALA A 82 -45.40 -35.37 -0.63
CA ALA A 82 -46.42 -36.20 -1.29
C ALA A 82 -45.96 -37.62 -1.63
N SER A 83 -44.67 -37.94 -1.47
CA SER A 83 -44.07 -39.17 -2.02
C SER A 83 -43.27 -40.03 -1.01
N GLN A 84 -43.59 -40.00 0.29
CA GLN A 84 -43.07 -41.03 1.20
C GLN A 84 -43.94 -41.28 2.45
N ILE A 85 -44.67 -42.40 2.42
CA ILE A 85 -45.03 -43.20 3.60
C ILE A 85 -43.96 -44.28 3.73
N GLN A 86 -43.15 -44.22 4.79
CA GLN A 86 -42.84 -45.30 5.75
C GLN A 86 -41.62 -44.91 6.61
N PRO A 87 -41.72 -44.97 7.95
CA PRO A 87 -40.59 -44.71 8.84
C PRO A 87 -39.85 -46.01 9.14
N THR A 88 -38.52 -46.00 9.03
CA THR A 88 -37.70 -46.96 9.77
C THR A 88 -36.65 -46.22 10.58
N ASN A 89 -36.57 -46.64 11.86
CA ASN A 89 -35.71 -46.14 12.92
C ASN A 89 -34.23 -46.12 12.53
N ILE A 90 -33.55 -45.00 12.76
CA ILE A 90 -32.13 -45.01 13.14
C ILE A 90 -31.93 -44.01 14.29
N SER A 91 -31.30 -44.55 15.32
CA SER A 91 -31.06 -44.03 16.66
C SER A 91 -30.35 -42.67 16.69
N HIS A 92 -30.69 -41.90 17.72
CA HIS A 92 -29.98 -40.72 18.16
C HIS A 92 -28.54 -41.04 18.58
N GLU A 93 -27.58 -40.33 18.00
CA GLU A 93 -26.30 -40.06 18.68
C GLU A 93 -25.73 -38.72 18.19
N LYS A 94 -26.09 -37.64 18.90
CA LYS A 94 -25.41 -36.34 18.79
C LYS A 94 -24.33 -36.30 19.86
N GLN A 95 -23.07 -36.52 19.48
CA GLN A 95 -21.91 -36.14 20.28
C GLN A 95 -21.39 -34.80 19.72
N ASN A 96 -21.65 -33.70 20.42
CA ASN A 96 -20.77 -33.05 21.40
C ASN A 96 -19.68 -32.18 20.72
N ILE A 97 -20.08 -30.98 20.27
CA ILE A 97 -19.13 -29.89 19.95
C ILE A 97 -19.09 -28.99 21.19
N LEU A 98 -18.03 -29.18 21.97
CA LEU A 98 -17.76 -28.50 23.23
C LEU A 98 -17.45 -27.02 22.96
N THR A 99 -18.37 -26.14 23.33
CA THR A 99 -18.17 -24.69 23.38
C THR A 99 -17.30 -24.36 24.59
N TRP A 100 -16.07 -23.89 24.36
CA TRP A 100 -15.26 -23.28 25.41
C TRP A 100 -15.69 -21.83 25.61
N SER A 101 -16.62 -21.62 26.54
CA SER A 101 -16.86 -20.33 27.17
C SER A 101 -15.79 -20.07 28.22
N THR A 102 -14.80 -19.23 27.91
CA THR A 102 -13.98 -18.58 28.95
C THR A 102 -14.40 -17.13 29.01
N THR A 103 -15.11 -16.77 30.08
CA THR A 103 -15.46 -15.40 30.47
C THR A 103 -14.18 -14.65 30.82
N TYR A 104 -13.62 -13.92 29.84
CA TYR A 104 -12.76 -12.78 30.12
C TYR A 104 -13.65 -11.56 30.32
N GLU A 105 -13.78 -11.10 31.57
CA GLU A 105 -14.33 -9.79 31.89
C GLU A 105 -13.42 -8.72 31.28
N MET A 106 -13.80 -8.22 30.11
CA MET A 106 -13.23 -7.02 29.53
C MET A 106 -13.67 -5.85 30.41
N ASN A 107 -12.82 -5.43 31.34
CA ASN A 107 -12.93 -4.10 31.96
C ASN A 107 -12.77 -3.05 30.84
N THR A 108 -13.89 -2.60 30.30
CA THR A 108 -13.95 -1.59 29.26
C THR A 108 -13.47 -0.26 29.82
N ILE A 109 -12.18 0.05 29.66
CA ILE A 109 -11.66 1.39 29.88
C ILE A 109 -12.29 2.29 28.81
N GLN A 110 -13.35 3.01 29.20
CA GLN A 110 -13.96 4.04 28.37
C GLN A 110 -12.90 5.10 28.04
N PRO A 111 -12.57 5.35 26.76
CA PRO A 111 -11.60 6.38 26.42
C PRO A 111 -12.14 7.74 26.86
N LYS A 112 -11.41 8.42 27.76
CA LYS A 112 -11.69 9.82 28.09
C LYS A 112 -11.65 10.64 26.80
N ALA A 113 -12.74 11.33 26.49
CA ALA A 113 -12.79 12.23 25.35
C ALA A 113 -11.61 13.21 25.40
N LEU A 114 -10.83 13.24 24.33
CA LEU A 114 -9.74 14.21 24.15
C LEU A 114 -10.33 15.61 24.26
N ARG A 115 -9.88 16.37 25.27
CA ARG A 115 -10.24 17.80 25.38
C ARG A 115 -9.74 18.49 24.12
N LYS A 116 -10.64 19.16 23.38
CA LYS A 116 -10.27 20.03 22.26
C LYS A 116 -9.51 21.22 22.84
N ILE A 117 -8.18 21.16 22.77
CA ILE A 117 -7.32 22.31 23.11
C ILE A 117 -7.48 23.31 21.95
N PRO A 118 -7.81 24.59 22.23
CA PRO A 118 -7.86 25.61 21.18
C PRO A 118 -6.51 25.68 20.46
N GLY A 119 -6.54 25.66 19.13
CA GLY A 119 -5.34 25.59 18.30
C GLY A 119 -4.41 26.77 18.60
N ARG A 120 -3.23 26.47 19.15
CA ARG A 120 -2.13 27.45 19.24
C ARG A 120 -1.74 27.86 17.82
N PRO A 121 -1.58 29.17 17.53
CA PRO A 121 -1.16 29.61 16.19
C PRO A 121 0.14 28.91 15.78
N SER A 122 0.17 28.38 14.57
CA SER A 122 1.38 27.76 14.03
C SER A 122 2.42 28.83 13.75
N ILE A 123 3.58 28.74 14.38
CA ILE A 123 4.77 29.49 13.94
C ILE A 123 5.02 29.10 12.48
N GLN A 124 5.01 30.08 11.59
CA GLN A 124 5.46 29.95 10.20
C GLN A 124 6.96 30.31 10.21
N LEU A 125 7.80 29.41 9.70
CA LEU A 125 9.22 29.72 9.47
C LEU A 125 9.36 30.45 8.14
N SER A 126 10.44 31.23 7.99
CA SER A 126 10.78 31.85 6.70
C SER A 126 11.22 30.78 5.71
N GLU A 127 11.10 31.08 4.42
CA GLU A 127 11.56 30.21 3.32
C GLU A 127 13.06 29.88 3.45
N GLU A 128 13.86 30.84 3.92
CA GLU A 128 15.29 30.67 4.23
C GLU A 128 15.54 29.60 5.32
N ALA A 129 14.71 29.58 6.36
CA ALA A 129 14.81 28.59 7.42
C ALA A 129 14.37 27.19 6.94
N ASP A 130 13.46 27.12 5.98
CA ASP A 130 13.03 25.89 5.34
C ASP A 130 14.13 25.28 4.46
N ASP A 131 14.84 26.13 3.71
CA ASP A 131 15.97 25.72 2.88
C ASP A 131 17.17 25.28 3.70
N GLU A 132 17.44 25.93 4.83
CA GLU A 132 18.48 25.50 5.76
C GLU A 132 18.18 24.11 6.35
N ILE A 133 16.92 23.82 6.69
CA ILE A 133 16.51 22.48 7.16
C ILE A 133 16.79 21.43 6.07
N ARG A 134 16.45 21.72 4.81
CA ARG A 134 16.72 20.82 3.69
C ARG A 134 18.23 20.62 3.48
N PHE A 135 19.00 21.71 3.54
CA PHE A 135 20.45 21.68 3.36
C PHE A 135 21.12 20.80 4.42
N GLN A 136 20.84 21.01 5.71
CA GLN A 136 21.41 20.19 6.78
C GLN A 136 20.97 18.72 6.71
N PHE A 137 19.75 18.47 6.24
CA PHE A 137 19.26 17.11 6.01
C PHE A 137 20.08 16.40 4.91
N HIS A 138 20.32 17.06 3.78
CA HIS A 138 21.13 16.51 2.69
C HIS A 138 22.60 16.32 3.10
N LEU A 139 23.14 17.23 3.91
CA LEU A 139 24.50 17.13 4.45
C LEU A 139 24.68 15.88 5.33
N LEU A 140 23.70 15.57 6.20
CA LEU A 140 23.71 14.35 7.01
C LEU A 140 23.70 13.08 6.16
N LEU A 141 22.93 13.07 5.07
CA LEU A 141 22.90 11.95 4.14
C LEU A 141 24.24 11.78 3.40
N ALA A 142 24.87 12.88 2.98
CA ALA A 142 26.19 12.85 2.35
C ALA A 142 27.27 12.28 3.29
N GLU A 143 27.15 12.55 4.59
CA GLU A 143 28.02 12.00 5.64
C GLU A 143 27.69 10.54 6.02
N LYS A 144 26.70 9.91 5.36
CA LYS A 144 26.19 8.56 5.65
C LYS A 144 25.62 8.43 7.08
N ILE A 145 25.13 9.53 7.66
CA ILE A 145 24.50 9.57 8.97
C ILE A 145 22.98 9.67 8.79
N TYR A 146 22.22 8.83 9.50
CA TYR A 146 20.77 8.86 9.40
C TYR A 146 20.18 10.09 10.11
N PRO A 147 19.44 10.97 9.42
CA PRO A 147 19.10 12.32 9.90
C PRO A 147 17.91 12.35 10.86
N THR A 148 18.03 11.70 12.04
CA THR A 148 16.96 11.71 13.05
C THR A 148 16.55 13.13 13.43
N ILE A 149 15.30 13.31 13.86
CA ILE A 149 14.75 14.63 14.25
C ILE A 149 15.64 15.32 15.31
N ALA A 150 16.15 14.55 16.27
CA ALA A 150 17.04 15.06 17.31
C ALA A 150 18.39 15.51 16.73
N ILE A 151 19.05 14.67 15.93
CA ILE A 151 20.35 14.98 15.31
C ILE A 151 20.24 16.19 14.39
N LEU A 152 19.19 16.25 13.57
CA LEU A 152 18.96 17.35 12.65
C LEU A 152 18.68 18.66 13.39
N LEU A 153 17.88 18.63 14.47
CA LEU A 153 17.60 19.80 15.30
C LEU A 153 18.84 20.28 16.05
N GLU A 154 19.63 19.36 16.61
CA GLU A 154 20.90 19.68 17.28
C GLU A 154 21.88 20.35 16.31
N ARG A 155 22.02 19.78 15.11
CA ARG A 155 22.88 20.33 14.06
C ARG A 155 22.44 21.72 13.61
N LEU A 156 21.13 21.91 13.40
CA LEU A 156 20.57 23.23 13.08
C LEU A 156 20.80 24.27 14.18
N LEU A 157 20.59 23.90 15.45
CA LEU A 157 20.85 24.80 16.59
C LEU A 157 22.35 25.08 16.78
N SER A 158 23.22 24.15 16.38
CA SER A 158 24.67 24.33 16.41
C SER A 158 25.18 25.27 15.31
N ALA A 159 24.60 25.18 14.11
CA ALA A 159 24.92 26.04 12.96
C ALA A 159 24.28 27.43 13.08
N HIS A 160 23.05 27.50 13.59
CA HIS A 160 22.26 28.73 13.70
C HIS A 160 21.65 28.87 15.10
N LYS A 161 22.36 29.58 16.00
CA LYS A 161 21.93 29.79 17.40
C LYS A 161 20.58 30.51 17.54
N ASP A 162 20.21 31.29 16.52
CA ASP A 162 18.98 32.08 16.47
C ASP A 162 17.81 31.35 15.77
N PHE A 163 17.95 30.04 15.49
CA PHE A 163 16.90 29.29 14.83
C PHE A 163 15.59 29.28 15.66
N PRO A 164 14.41 29.52 15.04
CA PRO A 164 13.19 29.85 15.78
C PRO A 164 12.58 28.67 16.55
N VAL A 165 12.94 27.44 16.21
CA VAL A 165 12.35 26.23 16.79
C VAL A 165 13.37 25.49 17.63
N ARG A 166 13.09 25.37 18.93
CA ARG A 166 13.94 24.63 19.89
C ARG A 166 13.31 23.34 20.41
N SER A 167 12.03 23.13 20.16
CA SER A 167 11.29 21.95 20.62
C SER A 167 11.17 20.92 19.51
N GLU A 168 11.59 19.68 19.77
CA GLU A 168 11.48 18.55 18.84
C GLU A 168 10.05 18.34 18.34
N THR A 169 9.05 18.52 19.20
CA THR A 169 7.63 18.34 18.81
C THR A 169 7.15 19.41 17.83
N THR A 170 7.63 20.65 17.98
CA THR A 170 7.34 21.74 17.04
C THR A 170 8.12 21.56 15.75
N PHE A 171 9.38 21.16 15.84
CA PHE A 171 10.26 20.91 14.71
C PHE A 171 9.74 19.77 13.84
N ARG A 172 9.33 18.66 14.46
CA ARG A 172 8.68 17.53 13.78
C ARG A 172 7.44 17.94 13.01
N ARG A 173 6.59 18.81 13.57
CA ARG A 173 5.40 19.32 12.88
C ARG A 173 5.79 20.12 11.64
N HIS A 174 6.90 20.85 11.71
CA HIS A 174 7.40 21.68 10.62
C HIS A 174 8.03 20.84 9.50
N ILE A 175 8.93 19.92 9.85
CA ILE A 175 9.50 18.87 9.00
C ILE A 175 8.38 18.13 8.22
N HIS A 176 7.29 17.74 8.90
CA HIS A 176 6.15 17.09 8.25
C HIS A 176 5.39 17.99 7.27
N ARG A 177 5.35 19.32 7.48
CA ARG A 177 4.78 20.25 6.49
C ARG A 177 5.69 20.42 5.28
N LEU A 178 7.00 20.36 5.49
CA LEU A 178 8.01 20.38 4.43
C LEU A 178 8.03 19.09 3.58
N GLY A 179 7.19 18.11 3.92
CA GLY A 179 7.06 16.85 3.17
C GLY A 179 7.93 15.72 3.70
N PHE A 180 8.75 15.97 4.73
CA PHE A 180 9.53 14.93 5.39
C PHE A 180 8.62 14.05 6.24
N THR A 181 8.42 12.81 5.82
CA THR A 181 7.66 11.81 6.57
C THR A 181 8.61 10.96 7.40
N TYR A 182 8.83 11.36 8.66
CA TYR A 182 9.55 10.51 9.61
C TYR A 182 8.65 9.35 10.03
N GLN A 183 9.04 8.12 9.70
CA GLN A 183 8.43 6.94 10.31
C GLN A 183 8.76 6.99 11.80
N MET A 184 7.75 7.30 12.61
CA MET A 184 7.85 7.25 14.06
C MET A 184 8.44 5.91 14.47
N THR A 185 9.45 5.95 15.35
CA THR A 185 9.90 4.79 16.12
C THR A 185 8.67 4.07 16.64
N SER A 186 8.43 2.90 16.07
CA SER A 186 7.29 2.07 16.39
C SER A 186 7.60 1.33 17.69
N LYS A 187 6.58 0.87 18.42
CA LYS A 187 6.79 -0.07 19.54
C LYS A 187 7.60 -1.31 19.13
N ILE A 188 7.61 -1.64 17.84
CA ILE A 188 8.40 -2.72 17.25
C ILE A 188 9.90 -2.36 17.27
N ASP A 189 10.26 -1.09 17.07
CA ASP A 189 11.65 -0.62 17.14
C ASP A 189 12.18 -0.66 18.57
N GLU A 190 11.38 -0.23 19.55
CA GLU A 190 11.73 -0.32 20.97
C GLU A 190 11.96 -1.78 21.39
N CYS A 191 11.05 -2.68 20.98
CA CYS A 191 11.18 -4.11 21.23
C CYS A 191 12.42 -4.71 20.55
N ALA A 192 12.67 -4.40 19.27
CA ALA A 192 13.84 -4.92 18.58
C ALA A 192 15.15 -4.44 19.19
N GLN A 193 15.19 -3.20 19.70
CA GLN A 193 16.34 -2.66 20.42
C GLN A 193 16.60 -3.40 21.75
N GLU A 194 15.55 -3.82 22.47
CA GLU A 194 15.67 -4.62 23.69
C GLU A 194 16.35 -5.97 23.43
N PHE A 195 16.12 -6.57 22.26
CA PHE A 195 16.68 -7.87 21.87
C PHE A 195 17.93 -7.77 20.99
N ASP A 196 18.52 -6.58 20.81
CA ASP A 196 19.66 -6.34 19.92
C ASP A 196 19.42 -6.82 18.47
N VAL A 197 18.18 -6.67 18.00
CA VAL A 197 17.75 -7.06 16.65
C VAL A 197 17.75 -5.84 15.74
N GLN A 198 18.54 -5.89 14.67
CA GLN A 198 18.50 -4.88 13.63
C GLN A 198 17.28 -5.09 12.72
N ILE A 199 16.37 -4.11 12.67
CA ILE A 199 15.25 -4.12 11.73
C ILE A 199 15.70 -3.64 10.35
N VAL A 200 15.55 -4.52 9.35
CA VAL A 200 15.67 -4.17 7.94
C VAL A 200 14.29 -3.77 7.41
N ARG A 201 14.14 -2.52 6.97
CA ARG A 201 12.89 -2.01 6.39
C ARG A 201 12.91 -2.14 4.87
N LEU A 202 11.79 -2.59 4.33
CA LEU A 202 11.58 -2.67 2.89
C LEU A 202 10.98 -1.37 2.34
N PRO A 203 11.40 -0.93 1.15
CA PRO A 203 10.75 0.17 0.45
C PRO A 203 9.27 -0.16 0.15
N VAL A 204 8.42 0.86 0.21
CA VAL A 204 6.97 0.73 -0.02
C VAL A 204 6.71 0.23 -1.44
N ARG A 205 5.87 -0.82 -1.59
CA ARG A 205 5.54 -1.48 -2.88
C ARG A 205 6.69 -2.27 -3.53
N HIS A 206 7.78 -2.56 -2.82
CA HIS A 206 8.87 -3.39 -3.33
C HIS A 206 8.93 -4.75 -2.63
N CYS A 207 7.83 -5.52 -2.70
CA CYS A 207 7.81 -6.88 -2.14
C CYS A 207 8.82 -7.83 -2.82
N SER A 208 9.26 -7.52 -4.03
CA SER A 208 10.33 -8.24 -4.74
C SER A 208 11.68 -8.23 -4.00
N LEU A 209 11.89 -7.27 -3.10
CA LEU A 209 13.07 -7.19 -2.24
C LEU A 209 12.96 -8.02 -0.96
N ASN A 210 11.82 -8.66 -0.72
CA ASN A 210 11.59 -9.51 0.44
C ASN A 210 11.82 -11.00 0.09
N PRO A 211 12.88 -11.65 0.59
CA PRO A 211 13.19 -13.04 0.26
C PRO A 211 12.06 -14.03 0.58
N ILE A 212 11.24 -13.75 1.60
CA ILE A 212 10.14 -14.63 2.00
C ILE A 212 9.06 -14.77 0.91
N GLU A 213 8.91 -13.78 0.03
CA GLU A 213 7.94 -13.84 -1.07
C GLU A 213 8.30 -14.95 -2.08
N LEU A 214 9.61 -15.22 -2.25
CA LEU A 214 10.10 -16.33 -3.07
C LEU A 214 9.81 -17.67 -2.41
N ALA A 215 9.96 -17.77 -1.08
CA ALA A 215 9.59 -18.95 -0.32
C ALA A 215 8.07 -19.21 -0.40
N TRP A 216 7.26 -18.16 -0.29
CA TRP A 216 5.80 -18.25 -0.49
C TRP A 216 5.41 -18.70 -1.89
N ALA A 217 6.09 -18.19 -2.93
CA ALA A 217 5.86 -18.64 -4.29
C ALA A 217 6.16 -20.14 -4.43
N ALA A 218 7.30 -20.60 -3.95
CA ALA A 218 7.70 -22.01 -3.97
C ALA A 218 6.73 -22.91 -3.21
N LEU A 219 6.32 -22.51 -2.00
CA LEU A 219 5.33 -23.23 -1.19
C LEU A 219 3.99 -23.36 -1.91
N LYS A 220 3.46 -22.25 -2.45
CA LYS A 220 2.19 -22.25 -3.20
C LYS A 220 2.28 -23.14 -4.43
N ASP A 221 3.40 -23.12 -5.14
CA ASP A 221 3.63 -23.97 -6.30
C ASP A 221 3.70 -25.45 -5.94
N TYR A 222 4.36 -25.78 -4.82
CA TYR A 222 4.41 -27.13 -4.28
C TYR A 222 3.01 -27.64 -3.90
N ILE A 223 2.25 -26.87 -3.12
CA ILE A 223 0.88 -27.24 -2.75
C ILE A 223 0.01 -27.40 -3.99
N ARG A 224 0.10 -26.48 -4.96
CA ARG A 224 -0.71 -26.57 -6.20
C ARG A 224 -0.43 -27.84 -6.99
N LYS A 225 0.83 -28.31 -7.03
CA LYS A 225 1.22 -29.52 -7.76
C LYS A 225 0.79 -30.81 -7.06
N ASN A 226 0.77 -30.81 -5.73
CA ASN A 226 0.56 -32.02 -4.94
C ASN A 226 -0.84 -32.13 -4.33
N ASN A 227 -1.61 -31.04 -4.25
CA ASN A 227 -2.96 -31.06 -3.70
C ASN A 227 -3.98 -31.62 -4.70
N THR A 228 -4.07 -32.95 -4.78
CA THR A 228 -5.01 -33.68 -5.64
C THR A 228 -6.41 -33.79 -5.03
N ASN A 229 -6.51 -33.74 -3.70
CA ASN A 229 -7.78 -33.93 -2.96
C ASN A 229 -8.55 -32.62 -2.71
N PHE A 230 -7.94 -31.46 -3.00
CA PHE A 230 -8.53 -30.11 -2.85
C PHE A 230 -9.11 -29.83 -1.44
N THR A 231 -8.61 -30.49 -0.40
CA THR A 231 -9.04 -30.28 0.99
C THR A 231 -8.08 -29.37 1.76
N MET A 232 -8.59 -28.68 2.78
CA MET A 232 -7.74 -27.85 3.65
C MET A 232 -6.77 -28.68 4.50
N SER A 233 -7.13 -29.90 4.89
CA SER A 233 -6.21 -30.79 5.61
C SER A 233 -5.01 -31.17 4.75
N SER A 234 -5.24 -31.48 3.47
CA SER A 234 -4.17 -31.73 2.48
C SER A 234 -3.26 -30.51 2.32
N VAL A 235 -3.83 -29.30 2.25
CA VAL A 235 -3.03 -28.06 2.20
C VAL A 235 -2.14 -27.91 3.43
N TYR A 236 -2.67 -28.19 4.63
CA TYR A 236 -1.90 -28.08 5.87
C TYR A 236 -0.75 -29.10 5.92
N GLU A 237 -1.02 -30.36 5.59
CA GLU A 237 -0.02 -31.43 5.56
C GLU A 237 1.09 -31.14 4.55
N LEU A 238 0.73 -30.76 3.32
CA LEU A 238 1.69 -30.40 2.27
C LEU A 238 2.51 -29.15 2.62
N ALA A 239 1.93 -28.19 3.33
CA ALA A 239 2.66 -27.02 3.79
C ALA A 239 3.69 -27.39 4.86
N ALA A 240 3.30 -28.24 5.83
CA ALA A 240 4.22 -28.74 6.84
C ALA A 240 5.36 -29.57 6.23
N GLU A 241 5.04 -30.43 5.26
CA GLU A 241 6.03 -31.21 4.51
C GLU A 241 7.02 -30.30 3.76
N PHE A 242 6.52 -29.30 3.03
CA PHE A 242 7.38 -28.35 2.32
C PHE A 242 8.30 -27.59 3.28
N ILE A 243 7.76 -27.09 4.40
CA ILE A 243 8.56 -26.34 5.40
C ILE A 243 9.63 -27.25 6.02
N ALA A 244 9.30 -28.50 6.32
CA ALA A 244 10.27 -29.47 6.86
C ALA A 244 11.37 -29.82 5.85
N GLY A 245 11.06 -29.80 4.54
CA GLY A 245 12.02 -30.03 3.46
C GLY A 245 12.70 -28.76 2.93
N PHE A 246 12.37 -27.58 3.45
CA PHE A 246 12.93 -26.31 2.97
C PHE A 246 14.37 -26.18 3.47
N ASP A 247 15.34 -26.28 2.56
CA ASP A 247 16.75 -26.36 2.90
C ASP A 247 17.43 -24.98 2.97
N ASP A 248 18.60 -24.95 3.62
CA ASP A 248 19.43 -23.76 3.74
C ASP A 248 19.84 -23.19 2.38
N LYS A 249 19.99 -24.07 1.38
CA LYS A 249 20.37 -23.67 0.03
C LYS A 249 19.25 -22.88 -0.65
N ALA A 250 18.00 -23.34 -0.58
CA ALA A 250 16.85 -22.61 -1.11
C ALA A 250 16.67 -21.25 -0.41
N ALA A 251 16.90 -21.19 0.91
CA ALA A 251 16.90 -19.94 1.66
C ALA A 251 17.98 -18.97 1.16
N GLN A 252 19.22 -19.45 0.99
CA GLN A 252 20.33 -18.66 0.46
C GLN A 252 20.07 -18.18 -0.97
N ASP A 253 19.48 -19.02 -1.81
CA ASP A 253 19.14 -18.68 -3.19
C ASP A 253 18.08 -17.57 -3.24
N ALA A 254 17.06 -17.62 -2.38
CA ALA A 254 16.07 -16.56 -2.24
C ALA A 254 16.70 -15.22 -1.80
N ILE A 255 17.58 -15.26 -0.81
CA ILE A 255 18.31 -14.07 -0.34
C ILE A 255 19.22 -13.51 -1.46
N ARG A 256 19.92 -14.38 -2.19
CA ARG A 256 20.78 -13.96 -3.30
C ARG A 256 19.98 -13.29 -4.42
N HIS A 257 18.78 -13.78 -4.70
CA HIS A 257 17.88 -13.17 -5.66
C HIS A 257 17.46 -11.76 -5.24
N ALA A 258 17.02 -11.59 -3.99
CA ALA A 258 16.64 -10.28 -3.46
C ALA A 258 17.81 -9.27 -3.52
N LYS A 259 19.02 -9.69 -3.15
CA LYS A 259 20.24 -8.87 -3.27
C LYS A 259 20.57 -8.48 -4.71
N LYS A 260 20.40 -9.40 -5.66
CA LYS A 260 20.61 -9.11 -7.08
C LYS A 260 19.63 -8.04 -7.58
N LEU A 261 18.34 -8.17 -7.21
CA LEU A 261 17.33 -7.17 -7.54
C LEU A 261 17.65 -5.81 -6.92
N GLU A 262 18.06 -5.78 -5.66
CA GLU A 262 18.49 -4.56 -4.98
C GLU A 262 19.62 -3.85 -5.74
N MET A 263 20.63 -4.60 -6.19
CA MET A 263 21.72 -4.04 -7.01
C MET A 263 21.22 -3.49 -8.35
N THR A 264 20.25 -4.16 -8.98
CA THR A 264 19.64 -3.67 -10.22
C THR A 264 18.93 -2.34 -10.01
N TYR A 265 18.16 -2.19 -8.93
CA TYR A 265 17.50 -0.92 -8.60
C TYR A 265 18.53 0.18 -8.32
N LYS A 266 19.56 -0.11 -7.51
CA LYS A 266 20.66 0.85 -7.24
C LYS A 266 21.35 1.32 -8.52
N THR A 267 21.57 0.41 -9.46
CA THR A 267 22.20 0.76 -10.75
C THR A 267 21.30 1.66 -11.59
N ALA A 268 19.99 1.38 -11.60
CA ALA A 268 19.02 2.20 -12.31
C ALA A 268 18.86 3.60 -11.70
N ASP A 269 18.84 3.70 -10.36
CA ASP A 269 18.76 4.98 -9.65
C ASP A 269 20.00 5.84 -9.94
N ASN A 270 21.21 5.25 -9.85
CA ASN A 270 22.45 5.94 -10.21
C ASN A 270 22.43 6.44 -11.66
N PHE A 271 21.84 5.71 -12.59
CA PHE A 271 21.74 6.13 -13.99
C PHE A 271 20.83 7.35 -14.16
N VAL A 272 19.72 7.41 -13.41
CA VAL A 272 18.81 8.56 -13.43
C VAL A 272 19.48 9.79 -12.83
N GLU A 273 20.20 9.67 -11.71
CA GLU A 273 20.94 10.78 -11.10
C GLU A 273 21.98 11.38 -12.07
N ASN A 274 22.73 10.53 -12.77
CA ASN A 274 23.74 10.97 -13.76
C ASN A 274 23.15 11.62 -15.03
N ILE A 275 21.86 11.43 -15.32
CA ILE A 275 21.17 12.09 -16.46
C ILE A 275 20.49 13.40 -16.04
N VAL A 276 20.09 13.50 -14.77
CA VAL A 276 19.33 14.64 -14.24
C VAL A 276 20.22 15.77 -13.75
N GLU A 277 21.51 15.56 -13.50
CA GLU A 277 22.48 16.66 -13.41
C GLU A 277 22.70 17.26 -14.82
N PRO A 278 22.18 18.46 -15.12
CA PRO A 278 22.63 19.16 -16.31
C PRO A 278 24.12 19.42 -16.08
N GLN A 279 24.95 19.05 -17.05
CA GLN A 279 26.30 19.61 -17.11
C GLN A 279 26.15 21.14 -17.07
N LEU A 280 26.42 21.73 -15.91
CA LEU A 280 26.68 23.16 -15.79
C LEU A 280 27.93 23.37 -16.62
N ILE A 281 27.72 23.80 -17.86
CA ILE A 281 28.79 24.34 -18.69
C ILE A 281 29.23 25.60 -17.93
N ASP A 282 30.40 25.51 -17.31
CA ASP A 282 31.08 26.65 -16.71
C ASP A 282 31.25 27.72 -17.81
N ASP A 283 30.50 28.79 -17.64
CA ASP A 283 30.63 30.04 -18.37
C ASP A 283 31.97 30.66 -17.98
N VAL A 284 33.02 30.38 -18.77
CA VAL A 284 34.35 30.97 -18.57
C VAL A 284 34.80 31.72 -19.82
N SER A 285 34.77 33.04 -19.61
CA SER A 285 35.63 34.10 -20.10
C SER A 285 35.38 34.67 -21.49
N ASP A 286 34.75 35.85 -21.46
CA ASP A 286 35.20 37.04 -22.19
C ASP A 286 36.71 37.01 -22.45
N THR A 287 37.10 36.85 -23.71
CA THR A 287 38.37 37.36 -24.22
C THR A 287 38.07 38.24 -25.43
N GLU A 288 38.03 39.54 -25.12
CA GLU A 288 38.36 40.71 -25.92
C GLU A 288 38.58 40.46 -27.43
N ILE A 289 37.63 40.97 -28.23
CA ILE A 289 37.82 41.22 -29.65
C ILE A 289 38.68 42.48 -29.76
N ASP A 290 39.99 42.32 -29.83
CA ASP A 290 40.89 43.38 -30.28
C ASP A 290 40.96 43.37 -31.81
N ASN A 291 40.28 44.35 -32.39
CA ASN A 291 40.45 44.77 -33.77
C ASN A 291 41.89 45.24 -34.00
N LEU A 292 42.61 44.56 -34.89
CA LEU A 292 43.73 45.16 -35.61
C LEU A 292 43.45 45.06 -37.11
N SER A 293 43.08 46.23 -37.66
CA SER A 293 43.10 46.57 -39.06
C SER A 293 44.53 46.73 -39.58
N ASP A 294 44.85 46.13 -40.72
CA ASP A 294 45.79 46.58 -41.77
C ASP A 294 46.04 45.39 -42.70
N ASP A 295 46.15 45.46 -44.02
CA ASP A 295 45.79 46.41 -45.06
C ASP A 295 45.86 45.57 -46.36
N SER A 296 45.24 46.04 -47.42
CA SER A 296 45.29 45.46 -48.78
C SER A 296 46.72 45.15 -49.27
N ASP A 297 46.92 44.12 -50.09
CA ASP A 297 46.88 44.27 -51.57
C ASP A 297 47.33 43.00 -52.33
N ASP A 298 46.57 42.72 -53.39
CA ASP A 298 46.91 42.28 -54.74
C ASP A 298 47.77 41.03 -55.11
N SER A 299 47.32 40.47 -56.24
CA SER A 299 48.05 39.79 -57.33
C SER A 299 48.29 38.26 -57.29
N THR A 300 47.38 37.59 -58.02
CA THR A 300 47.58 36.70 -59.20
C THR A 300 48.84 35.84 -59.37
N ASP A 301 48.56 34.62 -59.86
CA ASP A 301 49.34 33.78 -60.79
C ASP A 301 50.65 33.13 -60.31
N ILE A 302 50.59 31.82 -60.05
CA ILE A 302 51.13 30.69 -60.87
C ILE A 302 50.97 29.37 -60.09
#